data_AF-N1RCZ1-F1
#
_entry.id   AF-N1RCZ1-F1
#
_cell.length_a   1.000
_cell.length_b   1.000
_cell.length_c   1.000
_cell.angle_alpha   90.00
_cell.angle_beta   90.00
_cell.angle_gamma   90.00
#
_symmetry.space_group_name_H-M   'P 1'
#
loop_
_entity.id
_entity.type
_entity.pdbx_description
1 polymer ?
#
loop_
_entity_poly.entity_id
_entity_poly.type
_entity_poly.pdbx_seq_one_letter_code
_entity_poly.pdbx_strand_id
1 'polypeptide(L)'
;MAGANKKMFGLSHVVPVIMPLALGSAGYAAYRVASNPSIDHTHFHCFTGLGQQLLPVISVGFAGAIDGSAGFFPKSLVRLFELSSKTQPTDAEIQERRLLQFKVSSMEELVVKFGTVGIKDAISRLRGFGDTDGTRLPLVGGIPGGDAEWAKWKGVIGAVDEVEKSL
;
A
#
# COMPACT_ATOMS: atom_id res chain seq x y z
N MET A 1 -8.37 -42.31 5.17
CA MET A 1 -7.04 -42.10 5.78
C MET A 1 -6.91 -40.61 6.09
N ALA A 2 -7.34 -40.21 7.29
CA ALA A 2 -7.36 -38.81 7.72
C ALA A 2 -6.57 -38.72 9.03
N GLY A 3 -5.35 -38.20 8.97
CA GLY A 3 -4.53 -38.03 10.16
C GLY A 3 -3.04 -38.10 9.87
N ALA A 4 -2.47 -36.99 9.37
CA ALA A 4 -1.00 -36.81 9.39
C ALA A 4 -0.47 -35.38 9.21
N ASN A 5 -1.28 -34.34 8.91
CA ASN A 5 -0.71 -33.03 8.51
C ASN A 5 -0.91 -31.86 9.48
N LYS A 6 -1.38 -32.09 10.71
CA LYS A 6 -1.70 -30.99 11.65
C LYS A 6 -0.51 -30.37 12.40
N LYS A 7 0.75 -30.73 12.10
CA LYS A 7 1.92 -30.32 12.91
C LYS A 7 3.14 -29.84 12.13
N MET A 8 2.97 -29.07 11.05
CA MET A 8 4.14 -28.50 10.36
C MET A 8 4.31 -26.98 10.54
N PHE A 9 3.27 -26.25 10.93
CA PHE A 9 3.38 -24.81 11.26
C PHE A 9 2.42 -24.47 12.40
N GLY A 10 2.94 -24.46 13.63
CA GLY A 10 2.17 -24.16 14.84
C GLY A 10 1.81 -22.68 14.99
N LEU A 11 1.03 -22.12 14.04
CA LEU A 11 0.45 -20.79 14.14
C LEU A 11 -1.04 -20.93 14.47
N SER A 12 -1.34 -21.28 15.73
CA SER A 12 -2.71 -21.40 16.26
C SER A 12 -3.21 -20.12 16.94
N HIS A 13 -2.53 -18.99 16.73
CA HIS A 13 -2.84 -17.72 17.37
C HIS A 13 -3.03 -16.65 16.30
N VAL A 14 -4.08 -15.84 16.45
CA VAL A 14 -4.38 -14.68 15.62
C VAL A 14 -3.23 -13.69 15.78
N VAL A 15 -2.30 -13.71 14.84
CA VAL A 15 -1.24 -12.71 14.74
C VAL A 15 -1.43 -12.02 13.40
N PRO A 16 -1.83 -10.74 13.37
CA PRO A 16 -1.70 -9.96 12.14
C PRO A 16 -0.21 -9.86 11.84
N VAL A 17 0.28 -10.71 10.95
CA VAL A 17 1.65 -10.59 10.45
C VAL A 17 1.60 -9.54 9.36
N ILE A 18 1.83 -8.29 9.76
CA ILE A 18 2.30 -7.26 8.85
C ILE A 18 3.71 -7.70 8.49
N MET A 19 3.92 -8.16 7.26
CA MET A 19 5.25 -8.51 6.79
C MET A 19 5.83 -7.26 6.12
N PRO A 20 6.68 -6.46 6.80
CA PRO A 20 7.27 -5.28 6.20
C PRO A 20 8.22 -5.74 5.09
N LEU A 21 7.78 -5.61 3.84
CA LEU A 21 8.59 -5.97 2.69
C LEU A 21 9.35 -4.74 2.22
N ALA A 22 10.58 -4.62 2.73
CA ALA A 22 11.51 -3.53 2.45
C ALA A 22 12.16 -3.59 1.05
N LEU A 23 11.75 -4.49 0.16
CA LEU A 23 12.31 -4.60 -1.19
C LEU A 23 11.27 -5.03 -2.23
N GLY A 24 10.63 -4.04 -2.88
CA GLY A 24 10.27 -3.99 -4.32
C GLY A 24 9.46 -5.14 -4.97
N SER A 25 9.15 -6.20 -4.25
CA SER A 25 8.46 -7.41 -4.69
C SER A 25 7.66 -7.90 -3.50
N ALA A 26 6.42 -8.34 -3.67
CA ALA A 26 5.83 -9.18 -2.64
C ALA A 26 6.72 -10.43 -2.57
N GLY A 27 7.51 -10.55 -1.51
CA GLY A 27 8.53 -11.58 -1.43
C GLY A 27 7.89 -12.95 -1.58
N TYR A 28 8.63 -13.91 -2.16
CA TYR A 28 8.20 -15.31 -2.31
C TYR A 28 7.55 -15.89 -1.04
N ALA A 29 8.02 -15.49 0.15
CA ALA A 29 7.44 -15.90 1.43
C ALA A 29 6.02 -15.34 1.67
N ALA A 30 5.74 -14.08 1.33
CA ALA A 30 4.43 -13.46 1.56
C ALA A 30 3.38 -14.05 0.61
N TYR A 31 3.73 -14.28 -0.66
CA TYR A 31 2.86 -15.02 -1.58
C TYR A 31 2.60 -16.45 -1.12
N ARG A 32 3.62 -17.15 -0.60
CA ARG A 32 3.44 -18.49 -0.05
C ARG A 32 2.52 -18.49 1.16
N VAL A 33 2.57 -17.49 2.02
CA VAL A 33 1.67 -17.36 3.17
C VAL A 33 0.25 -17.08 2.67
N ALA A 34 0.04 -16.05 1.84
CA ALA A 34 -1.27 -15.65 1.34
C ALA A 34 -1.98 -16.75 0.53
N SER A 35 -1.23 -17.56 -0.22
CA SER A 35 -1.78 -18.66 -1.02
C SER A 35 -1.73 -20.03 -0.33
N ASN A 36 -1.24 -20.13 0.92
CA ASN A 36 -1.10 -21.43 1.59
C ASN A 36 -2.46 -22.03 1.94
N PRO A 37 -2.85 -23.21 1.42
CA PRO A 37 -4.10 -23.86 1.78
C PRO A 37 -4.11 -24.42 3.22
N SER A 38 -2.95 -24.52 3.87
CA SER A 38 -2.82 -25.00 5.26
C SER A 38 -3.03 -23.88 6.29
N ILE A 39 -3.09 -22.63 5.86
CA ILE A 39 -3.35 -21.47 6.71
C ILE A 39 -4.85 -21.18 6.68
N ASP A 40 -5.43 -20.94 7.85
CA ASP A 40 -6.82 -20.52 7.96
C ASP A 40 -6.95 -19.02 7.71
N HIS A 41 -7.28 -18.65 6.48
CA HIS A 41 -7.40 -17.27 6.04
C HIS A 41 -8.63 -16.53 6.62
N THR A 42 -9.52 -17.21 7.35
CA THR A 42 -10.60 -16.54 8.10
C THR A 42 -10.13 -16.04 9.47
N HIS A 43 -9.01 -16.56 9.98
CA HIS A 43 -8.42 -16.18 11.27
C HIS A 43 -7.01 -15.56 11.13
N PHE A 44 -6.40 -15.67 9.95
CA PHE A 44 -5.10 -15.10 9.63
C PHE A 44 -5.21 -14.26 8.35
N HIS A 45 -4.82 -12.99 8.44
CA HIS A 45 -4.89 -12.07 7.31
C HIS A 45 -3.50 -11.56 6.95
N CYS A 46 -3.10 -11.79 5.70
CA CYS A 46 -1.84 -11.30 5.16
C CYS A 46 -2.06 -9.93 4.51
N PHE A 47 -1.26 -8.93 4.89
CA PHE A 47 -1.31 -7.58 4.32
C PHE A 47 0.03 -7.24 3.67
N THR A 48 -0.01 -6.47 2.58
CA THR A 48 1.20 -5.84 2.03
C THR A 48 1.48 -4.52 2.73
N GLY A 49 2.76 -4.14 2.85
CA GLY A 49 3.16 -2.80 3.29
C GLY A 49 3.30 -1.78 2.16
N LEU A 50 2.92 -2.18 0.93
CA LEU A 50 3.25 -1.49 -0.32
C LEU A 50 1.99 -1.29 -1.17
N GLY A 51 1.41 -0.09 -1.16
CA GLY A 51 0.20 0.27 -1.90
C GLY A 51 0.37 0.17 -3.43
N GLN A 52 1.60 0.37 -3.93
CA GLN A 52 1.96 0.16 -5.33
C GLN A 52 1.82 -1.28 -5.81
N GLN A 53 1.61 -2.24 -4.91
CA GLN A 53 1.41 -3.66 -5.22
C GLN A 53 -0.03 -4.14 -4.96
N LEU A 54 -0.96 -3.24 -4.60
CA LEU A 54 -2.28 -3.62 -4.10
C LEU A 54 -3.06 -4.54 -5.06
N LEU A 55 -3.21 -4.15 -6.34
CA LEU A 55 -3.93 -4.94 -7.33
C LEU A 55 -3.41 -6.39 -7.47
N PRO A 56 -2.10 -6.64 -7.71
CA PRO A 56 -1.59 -8.01 -7.85
C PRO A 56 -1.57 -8.81 -6.54
N VAL A 57 -1.48 -8.19 -5.36
CA VAL A 57 -1.48 -8.99 -4.11
C VAL A 57 -2.88 -9.47 -3.73
N ILE A 58 -3.91 -8.67 -4.01
CA ILE A 58 -5.31 -9.08 -3.76
C ILE A 58 -5.65 -10.34 -4.57
N SER A 59 -5.17 -10.46 -5.81
CA SER A 59 -5.45 -11.64 -6.65
C SER A 59 -4.81 -12.93 -6.14
N VAL A 60 -3.80 -12.85 -5.26
CA VAL A 60 -3.11 -14.00 -4.67
C VAL A 60 -3.61 -14.35 -3.26
N GLY A 61 -4.57 -13.59 -2.72
CA GLY A 61 -5.20 -13.86 -1.42
C GLY A 61 -4.72 -12.98 -0.27
N PHE A 62 -4.06 -11.85 -0.55
CA PHE A 62 -3.84 -10.85 0.49
C PHE A 62 -5.16 -10.19 0.87
N ALA A 63 -5.28 -9.83 2.15
CA ALA A 63 -6.45 -9.14 2.69
C ALA A 63 -6.46 -7.63 2.38
N GLY A 64 -5.31 -7.05 2.01
CA GLY A 64 -5.20 -5.62 1.74
C GLY A 64 -3.78 -5.09 1.82
N ALA A 65 -3.67 -3.76 1.93
CA ALA A 65 -2.42 -3.05 2.18
C ALA A 65 -2.50 -2.20 3.44
N ILE A 66 -1.39 -2.09 4.16
CA ILE A 66 -1.15 -1.13 5.23
C ILE A 66 -0.04 -0.20 4.73
N ASP A 67 -0.44 0.95 4.23
CA ASP A 67 0.42 1.78 3.40
C ASP A 67 0.43 3.24 3.87
N GLY A 68 1.60 3.87 3.83
CA GLY A 68 1.78 5.26 4.28
C GLY A 68 1.09 6.29 3.38
N SER A 69 0.92 5.98 2.08
CA SER A 69 0.26 6.88 1.13
C SER A 69 -1.24 7.02 1.38
N ALA A 70 -1.86 6.05 2.07
CA ALA A 70 -3.24 6.17 2.54
C ALA A 70 -3.43 7.35 3.51
N GLY A 71 -2.35 7.88 4.12
CA GLY A 71 -2.41 9.09 4.94
C GLY A 71 -2.70 10.37 4.14
N PHE A 72 -2.37 10.41 2.85
CA PHE A 72 -2.63 11.58 1.99
C PHE A 72 -3.53 11.30 0.78
N PHE A 73 -3.79 10.04 0.40
CA PHE A 73 -4.79 9.68 -0.62
C PHE A 73 -5.71 8.51 -0.19
N PRO A 74 -6.40 8.62 0.96
CA PRO A 74 -7.20 7.52 1.50
C PRO A 74 -8.28 7.01 0.55
N LYS A 75 -9.04 7.89 -0.12
CA LYS A 75 -10.16 7.48 -0.99
C LYS A 75 -9.66 6.76 -2.23
N SER A 76 -8.56 7.21 -2.81
CA SER A 76 -7.95 6.62 -4.00
C SER A 76 -7.47 5.20 -3.71
N LEU A 77 -6.82 4.97 -2.55
CA LEU A 77 -6.39 3.64 -2.15
C LEU A 77 -7.57 2.72 -1.81
N VAL A 78 -8.61 3.24 -1.15
CA VAL A 78 -9.85 2.48 -0.90
C VAL A 78 -10.53 2.10 -2.22
N ARG A 79 -10.66 3.03 -3.16
CA ARG A 79 -11.24 2.75 -4.49
C ARG A 79 -10.44 1.68 -5.23
N LEU A 80 -9.12 1.75 -5.18
CA LEU A 80 -8.26 0.73 -5.78
C LEU A 80 -8.47 -0.64 -5.12
N PHE A 81 -8.58 -0.69 -3.78
CA PHE A 81 -8.89 -1.92 -3.05
C PHE A 81 -10.25 -2.50 -3.44
N GLU A 82 -11.30 -1.68 -3.51
CA GLU A 82 -12.64 -2.10 -3.93
C GLU A 82 -12.62 -2.70 -5.33
N LEU A 83 -12.00 -2.02 -6.29
CA LEU A 83 -11.90 -2.51 -7.67
C LEU A 83 -11.03 -3.77 -7.80
N SER A 84 -10.02 -3.91 -6.95
CA SER A 84 -9.14 -5.08 -6.91
C SER A 84 -9.84 -6.30 -6.32
N SER A 85 -10.76 -6.09 -5.37
CA SER A 85 -11.50 -7.15 -4.68
C SER A 85 -12.68 -7.71 -5.47
N LYS A 86 -13.04 -7.09 -6.62
CA LYS A 86 -14.12 -7.58 -7.48
C LYS A 86 -13.70 -8.82 -8.25
N THR A 87 -14.45 -9.90 -8.09
CA THR A 87 -14.28 -11.16 -8.86
C THR A 87 -14.62 -10.99 -10.34
N GLN A 88 -15.64 -10.17 -10.65
CA GLN A 88 -16.15 -9.95 -12.01
C GLN A 88 -16.35 -8.45 -12.28
N PRO A 89 -15.26 -7.68 -12.47
CA PRO A 89 -15.35 -6.28 -12.84
C PRO A 89 -15.79 -6.12 -14.31
N THR A 90 -16.51 -5.04 -14.59
CA THR A 90 -16.81 -4.59 -15.96
C THR A 90 -15.53 -4.11 -16.68
N ASP A 91 -15.57 -4.01 -18.01
CA ASP A 91 -14.42 -3.50 -18.78
C ASP A 91 -14.02 -2.09 -18.35
N ALA A 92 -15.00 -1.23 -18.04
CA ALA A 92 -14.75 0.13 -17.53
C ALA A 92 -13.98 0.10 -16.20
N GLU A 93 -14.39 -0.77 -15.27
CA GLU A 93 -13.72 -0.95 -13.97
C GLU A 93 -12.33 -1.59 -14.13
N ILE A 94 -12.12 -2.45 -15.13
CA ILE A 94 -10.80 -2.99 -15.46
C ILE A 94 -9.86 -1.88 -15.93
N GLN A 95 -10.35 -0.95 -16.76
CA GLN A 95 -9.54 0.20 -17.18
C GLN A 95 -9.28 1.15 -16.01
N GLU A 96 -10.31 1.45 -15.23
CA GLU A 96 -10.21 2.32 -14.05
C GLU A 96 -9.17 1.79 -13.06
N ARG A 97 -9.25 0.51 -12.68
CA ARG A 97 -8.32 -0.07 -11.69
C ARG A 97 -6.87 -0.12 -12.19
N ARG A 98 -6.65 -0.34 -13.50
CA ARG A 98 -5.31 -0.32 -14.10
C ARG A 98 -4.72 1.07 -14.09
N LEU A 99 -5.51 2.06 -14.50
CA LEU A 99 -5.09 3.46 -14.50
C LEU A 99 -4.84 3.96 -13.08
N LEU A 100 -5.72 3.63 -12.14
CA LEU A 100 -5.57 4.00 -10.74
C LEU A 100 -4.35 3.33 -10.11
N GLN A 101 -4.12 2.04 -10.37
CA GLN A 101 -2.91 1.35 -9.93
C GLN A 101 -1.65 2.02 -10.49
N PHE A 102 -1.63 2.39 -11.78
CA PHE A 102 -0.50 3.10 -12.38
C PHE A 102 -0.21 4.42 -11.64
N LYS A 103 -1.23 5.25 -11.42
CA LYS A 103 -1.09 6.53 -10.71
C LYS A 103 -0.57 6.35 -9.28
N VAL A 104 -1.15 5.38 -8.54
CA VAL A 104 -0.70 5.03 -7.18
C VAL A 104 0.74 4.55 -7.19
N SER A 105 1.12 3.66 -8.11
CA SER A 105 2.48 3.15 -8.21
C SER A 105 3.50 4.24 -8.57
N SER A 106 3.12 5.20 -9.42
CA SER A 106 3.99 6.33 -9.76
C SER A 106 4.21 7.28 -8.60
N MET A 107 3.17 7.62 -7.82
CA MET A 107 3.35 8.53 -6.68
C MET A 107 4.16 7.90 -5.55
N GLU A 108 4.12 6.57 -5.43
CA GLU A 108 4.80 5.84 -4.35
C GLU A 108 6.32 5.95 -4.46
N GLU A 109 6.86 6.33 -5.62
CA GLU A 109 8.28 6.68 -5.75
C GLU A 109 8.71 7.81 -4.79
N LEU A 110 7.80 8.72 -4.42
CA LEU A 110 8.04 9.73 -3.38
C LEU A 110 8.31 9.05 -2.03
N VAL A 111 7.47 8.08 -1.67
CA VAL A 111 7.55 7.34 -0.41
C VAL A 111 8.79 6.44 -0.41
N VAL A 112 9.10 5.77 -1.52
CA VAL A 112 10.31 4.97 -1.66
C VAL A 112 11.57 5.82 -1.47
N LYS A 113 11.58 7.04 -2.02
CA LYS A 113 12.76 7.93 -1.98
C LYS A 113 12.96 8.60 -0.63
N PHE A 114 11.87 9.05 0.02
CA PHE A 114 11.95 9.90 1.21
C PHE A 114 11.36 9.27 2.48
N GLY A 115 10.76 8.09 2.37
CA GLY A 115 10.16 7.36 3.48
C GLY A 115 9.18 8.22 4.28
N THR A 116 9.28 8.12 5.61
CA THR A 116 8.44 8.85 6.56
C THR A 116 8.48 10.37 6.38
N VAL A 117 9.63 10.93 5.99
CA VAL A 117 9.77 12.38 5.76
C VAL A 117 8.88 12.80 4.59
N GLY A 118 8.91 12.05 3.49
CA GLY A 118 8.07 12.31 2.31
C GLY A 118 6.58 12.16 2.59
N ILE A 119 6.20 11.13 3.37
CA ILE A 119 4.80 10.93 3.79
C ILE A 119 4.31 12.13 4.61
N LYS A 120 5.08 12.59 5.61
CA LYS A 120 4.68 13.72 6.45
C LYS A 120 4.60 15.03 5.67
N ASP A 121 5.56 15.28 4.78
CA ASP A 121 5.55 16.46 3.93
C ASP A 121 4.33 16.47 2.99
N ALA A 122 4.00 15.33 2.37
CA ALA A 122 2.81 15.19 1.54
C ALA A 122 1.50 15.41 2.33
N ILE A 123 1.39 14.86 3.54
CA ILE A 123 0.23 15.08 4.42
C ILE A 123 0.09 16.56 4.77
N SER A 124 1.18 17.22 5.16
CA SER A 124 1.16 18.64 5.51
C SER A 124 0.72 19.50 4.32
N ARG A 125 1.31 19.29 3.14
CA ARG A 125 1.01 20.07 1.93
C ARG A 125 -0.36 19.82 1.32
N LEU A 126 -0.82 18.56 1.29
CA LEU A 126 -2.05 18.18 0.59
C LEU A 126 -3.29 18.18 1.49
N ARG A 127 -3.10 17.96 2.79
CA ARG A 127 -4.20 17.79 3.76
C ARG A 127 -4.15 18.81 4.91
N GLY A 128 -3.07 19.59 5.02
CA GLY A 128 -2.96 20.64 6.03
C GLY A 128 -2.72 20.13 7.44
N PHE A 129 -2.25 18.88 7.59
CA PHE A 129 -1.99 18.28 8.90
C PHE A 129 -0.49 18.22 9.22
N GLY A 130 -0.11 18.76 10.36
CA GLY A 130 1.27 18.76 10.84
C GLY A 130 2.21 19.65 10.03
N ASP A 131 3.48 19.65 10.40
CA ASP A 131 4.52 20.48 9.80
C ASP A 131 5.32 19.71 8.74
N THR A 132 5.75 20.43 7.69
CA THR A 132 6.55 19.87 6.59
C THR A 132 7.95 19.42 7.03
N ASP A 133 8.45 19.92 8.15
CA ASP A 133 9.75 19.60 8.76
C ASP A 133 9.65 19.01 10.17
N GLY A 134 8.44 18.67 10.63
CA GLY A 134 8.16 18.25 12.01
C GLY A 134 8.56 16.80 12.36
N THR A 135 9.56 16.22 11.71
CA THR A 135 10.07 14.87 11.99
C THR A 135 10.96 14.85 13.23
N ARG A 136 10.98 13.71 13.95
CA ARG A 136 11.86 13.52 15.11
C ARG A 136 13.26 13.12 14.66
N LEU A 137 14.29 13.57 15.39
CA LEU A 137 15.66 13.09 15.22
C LEU A 137 15.72 11.55 15.21
N PRO A 138 16.51 10.93 14.31
CA PRO A 138 17.51 11.54 13.43
C PRO A 138 16.96 12.04 12.07
N LEU A 139 15.67 11.85 11.77
CA LEU A 139 15.06 12.16 10.47
C LEU A 139 14.69 13.65 10.29
N VAL A 140 15.38 14.54 11.01
CA VAL A 140 15.01 15.97 11.14
C VAL A 140 14.94 16.69 9.81
N GLY A 141 13.95 17.57 9.67
CA GLY A 141 13.73 18.37 8.47
C GLY A 141 12.68 17.76 7.54
N GLY A 142 12.37 18.51 6.48
CA GLY A 142 11.49 18.04 5.40
C GLY A 142 12.26 17.29 4.31
N ILE A 143 11.61 17.10 3.17
CA ILE A 143 12.24 16.50 2.00
C ILE A 143 13.53 17.27 1.63
N PRO A 144 14.67 16.60 1.37
CA PRO A 144 15.89 17.26 0.92
C PRO A 144 15.64 18.11 -0.34
N GLY A 145 15.99 19.40 -0.29
CA GLY A 145 15.72 20.36 -1.35
C GLY A 145 14.34 21.05 -1.25
N GLY A 146 13.53 20.71 -0.26
CA GLY A 146 12.29 21.40 0.09
C GLY A 146 11.35 21.60 -1.10
N ASP A 147 10.90 22.83 -1.30
CA ASP A 147 9.94 23.19 -2.35
C ASP A 147 10.46 22.91 -3.77
N ALA A 148 11.77 23.02 -4.00
CA ALA A 148 12.37 22.76 -5.30
C ALA A 148 12.33 21.26 -5.65
N GLU A 149 12.50 20.39 -4.65
CA GLU A 149 12.31 18.95 -4.84
C GLU A 149 10.83 18.63 -4.99
N TRP A 150 9.96 19.17 -4.12
CA TRP A 150 8.50 18.98 -4.20
C TRP A 150 7.93 19.35 -5.57
N ALA A 151 8.42 20.42 -6.19
CA ALA A 151 7.99 20.85 -7.52
C ALA A 151 8.11 19.75 -8.59
N LYS A 152 9.08 18.85 -8.48
CA LYS A 152 9.29 17.72 -9.41
C LYS A 152 8.19 16.66 -9.30
N TRP A 153 7.55 16.56 -8.14
CA TRP A 153 6.52 15.55 -7.85
C TRP A 153 5.11 16.03 -8.15
N LYS A 154 4.91 17.34 -8.35
CA LYS A 154 3.58 17.95 -8.56
C LYS A 154 2.79 17.29 -9.70
N GLY A 155 3.45 16.87 -10.78
CA GLY A 155 2.77 16.21 -11.90
C GLY A 155 2.15 14.86 -11.50
N VAL A 156 2.93 14.01 -10.84
CA VAL A 156 2.49 12.66 -10.44
C VAL A 156 1.51 12.72 -9.27
N ILE A 157 1.82 13.53 -8.25
CA ILE A 157 0.97 13.72 -7.07
C ILE A 157 -0.35 14.39 -7.46
N GLY A 158 -0.30 15.41 -8.34
CA GLY A 158 -1.50 16.10 -8.82
C GLY A 158 -2.46 15.16 -9.54
N ALA A 159 -1.94 14.25 -10.35
CA ALA A 159 -2.77 13.27 -11.07
C ALA A 159 -3.54 12.31 -10.15
N VAL A 160 -3.03 12.02 -8.94
CA VAL A 160 -3.72 11.24 -7.90
C VAL A 160 -4.65 12.14 -7.10
N ASP A 161 -4.24 13.37 -6.77
CA ASP A 161 -5.07 14.31 -6.01
C ASP A 161 -6.34 14.72 -6.75
N GLU A 162 -6.29 14.81 -8.09
CA GLU A 162 -7.49 14.97 -8.93
C GLU A 162 -8.47 13.80 -8.75
N VAL A 163 -7.97 12.57 -8.69
CA VAL A 163 -8.80 11.38 -8.45
C VAL A 163 -9.38 11.43 -7.04
N GLU A 164 -8.54 11.69 -6.02
CA GLU A 164 -8.94 11.77 -4.62
C GLU A 164 -10.07 12.78 -4.37
N LYS A 165 -10.04 13.91 -5.08
CA LYS A 165 -11.07 14.96 -5.00
C LYS A 165 -12.36 14.58 -5.73
N SER A 166 -12.27 13.72 -6.75
CA SER A 166 -13.43 13.26 -7.52
C SER A 166 -14.23 12.14 -6.84
N LEU A 167 -13.60 11.44 -5.88
CA LEU A 167 -14.19 10.41 -5.04
C LEU A 167 -14.82 11.00 -3.77
#